data_AF-A0A3A8KH73-F1
#
_entry.id   AF-A0A3A8KH73-F1
#
_cell.length_a   1.000
_cell.length_b   1.000
_cell.length_c   1.000
_cell.angle_alpha   90.00
_cell.angle_beta   90.00
_cell.angle_gamma   90.00
#
_symmetry.space_group_name_H-M   'P 1'
#
loop_
_entity.id
_entity.type
_entity.pdbx_description
1 polymer ?
#
loop_
_entity_poly.entity_id
_entity_poly.type
_entity_poly.pdbx_seq_one_letter_code
_entity_poly.pdbx_strand_id
1 'polypeptide(L)'
;MAEGKPGRSAMSEFVDSVEKEARSRFVRWDRALWTGFLQGPVARMGQALAASGQDAAQGEELLRNYLRLGAEGIGLGYLYPTSAGRQNFFTLAWSELVPRLLPRLPVERQAAALARMWNLSENLESAPPWVQRLFCRVGANLPSLDDIEGHLHAIANEAMEPPPEALGDTSTALWVDLSQEDSRFMPGEVHFLAPTVVCVHDRHRATAAGGRDAATQGVWLSKKPMLLGPMGCNERLEPTRMTVKAITSLSQRDPRAGDWYSTLSNEWRAVATMHTSQWLAVILPV
;
A
#
# COMPACT_ATOMS: atom_id res chain seq x y z
N MET A 1 -37.72 21.92 36.01
CA MET A 1 -37.89 21.55 34.59
C MET A 1 -36.83 22.30 33.81
N ALA A 2 -35.76 21.63 33.42
CA ALA A 2 -34.68 22.22 32.63
C ALA A 2 -34.93 21.86 31.17
N GLU A 3 -35.18 22.88 30.35
CA GLU A 3 -35.36 22.75 28.90
C GLU A 3 -34.06 22.29 28.26
N GLY A 4 -34.01 21.01 27.85
CA GLY A 4 -32.95 20.49 27.01
C GLY A 4 -33.04 21.11 25.62
N LYS A 5 -31.91 21.62 25.10
CA LYS A 5 -31.83 22.20 23.76
C LYS A 5 -32.33 21.19 22.70
N PRO A 6 -33.25 21.57 21.80
CA PRO A 6 -33.78 20.67 20.79
C PRO A 6 -32.74 20.38 19.70
N GLY A 7 -32.60 19.10 19.33
CA GLY A 7 -32.19 18.70 17.97
C GLY A 7 -30.81 18.08 17.78
N ARG A 8 -29.99 17.85 18.82
CA ARG A 8 -28.74 17.08 18.63
C ARG A 8 -29.01 15.58 18.76
N SER A 9 -28.75 14.84 17.67
CA SER A 9 -28.76 13.37 17.70
C SER A 9 -27.70 12.85 18.67
N ALA A 10 -27.96 11.74 19.37
CA ALA A 10 -27.04 11.11 20.31
C ALA A 10 -25.66 10.81 19.71
N MET A 11 -25.58 10.56 18.40
CA MET A 11 -24.32 10.39 17.67
C MET A 11 -23.54 11.71 17.53
N SER A 12 -24.23 12.84 17.36
CA SER A 12 -23.58 14.17 17.29
C SER A 12 -22.92 14.54 18.62
N GLU A 13 -23.59 14.26 19.75
CA GLU A 13 -23.01 14.50 21.07
C GLU A 13 -21.81 13.58 21.34
N PHE A 14 -21.88 12.34 20.88
CA PHE A 14 -20.78 11.40 20.96
C PHE A 14 -19.55 11.86 20.15
N VAL A 15 -19.75 12.31 18.90
CA VAL A 15 -18.67 12.86 18.06
C VAL A 15 -18.00 14.07 18.72
N ASP A 16 -18.80 15.00 19.26
CA ASP A 16 -18.27 16.16 19.99
C ASP A 16 -17.43 15.74 21.22
N SER A 17 -17.88 14.70 21.94
CA SER A 17 -17.16 14.15 23.09
C SER A 17 -15.82 13.51 22.68
N VAL A 18 -15.82 12.70 21.61
CA VAL A 18 -14.61 12.05 21.10
C VAL A 18 -13.59 13.08 20.62
N GLU A 19 -14.03 14.11 19.88
CA GLU A 19 -13.13 15.19 19.44
C GLU A 19 -12.54 15.94 20.64
N LYS A 20 -13.35 16.27 21.64
CA LYS A 20 -12.89 16.98 22.83
C LYS A 20 -11.82 16.18 23.59
N GLU A 21 -12.05 14.88 23.77
CA GLU A 21 -11.09 13.98 24.41
C GLU A 21 -9.80 13.89 23.59
N ALA A 22 -9.89 13.62 22.29
CA ALA A 22 -8.73 13.47 21.42
C ALA A 22 -7.87 14.76 21.37
N ARG A 23 -8.51 15.93 21.31
CA ARG A 23 -7.82 17.24 21.38
C ARG A 23 -7.06 17.45 22.68
N SER A 24 -7.55 16.90 23.78
CA SER A 24 -6.89 17.02 25.08
C SER A 24 -5.73 16.04 25.25
N ARG A 25 -5.79 14.89 24.56
CA ARG A 25 -4.84 13.80 24.70
C ARG A 25 -3.70 13.84 23.68
N PHE A 26 -3.95 14.29 22.45
CA PHE A 26 -2.99 14.19 21.34
C PHE A 26 -2.47 15.54 20.87
N VAL A 27 -1.14 15.70 20.90
CA VAL A 27 -0.46 16.90 20.40
C VAL A 27 -0.60 17.06 18.88
N ARG A 28 -0.69 15.94 18.14
CA ARG A 28 -0.76 15.92 16.66
C ARG A 28 -2.19 15.97 16.11
N TRP A 29 -3.18 16.31 16.94
CA TRP A 29 -4.56 16.34 16.50
C TRP A 29 -4.79 17.28 15.31
N ASP A 30 -5.30 16.74 14.21
CA ASP A 30 -5.66 17.51 13.02
C ASP A 30 -7.19 17.57 12.87
N ARG A 31 -7.74 18.77 13.08
CA ARG A 31 -9.17 19.03 12.99
C ARG A 31 -9.72 18.92 11.56
N ALA A 32 -8.93 19.32 10.56
CA ALA A 32 -9.35 19.22 9.17
C ALA A 32 -9.41 17.75 8.74
N LEU A 33 -8.41 16.96 9.14
CA LEU A 33 -8.40 15.52 8.91
C LEU A 33 -9.58 14.83 9.60
N TRP A 34 -9.86 15.17 10.86
CA TRP A 34 -11.03 14.64 11.57
C TRP A 34 -12.34 14.98 10.86
N THR A 35 -12.51 16.23 10.44
CA THR A 35 -13.71 16.65 9.69
C THR A 35 -13.87 15.86 8.39
N GLY A 36 -12.78 15.66 7.65
CA GLY A 36 -12.77 14.83 6.44
C GLY A 36 -13.09 13.35 6.72
N PHE A 37 -12.59 12.82 7.84
CA PHE A 37 -12.88 11.47 8.29
C PHE A 37 -14.37 11.26 8.61
N LEU A 38 -15.00 12.24 9.28
CA LEU A 38 -16.44 12.24 9.57
C LEU A 38 -17.29 12.30 8.29
N GLN A 39 -16.94 13.21 7.37
CA GLN A 39 -17.73 13.46 6.16
C GLN A 39 -17.54 12.40 5.07
N GLY A 40 -16.44 11.65 5.10
CA GLY A 40 -16.13 10.61 4.12
C GLY A 40 -16.28 9.20 4.72
N PRO A 41 -15.19 8.60 5.25
CA PRO A 41 -15.18 7.24 5.76
C PRO A 41 -16.33 6.89 6.73
N VAL A 42 -16.57 7.73 7.74
CA VAL A 42 -17.63 7.49 8.74
C VAL A 42 -19.00 7.57 8.11
N ALA A 43 -19.27 8.59 7.28
CA ALA A 43 -20.55 8.73 6.58
C ALA A 43 -20.84 7.53 5.67
N ARG A 44 -19.84 7.06 4.90
CA ARG A 44 -19.97 5.86 4.06
C ARG A 44 -20.24 4.60 4.89
N MET A 45 -19.52 4.42 5.99
CA MET A 45 -19.73 3.28 6.88
C MET A 45 -21.13 3.31 7.49
N GLY A 46 -21.59 4.46 7.97
CA GLY A 46 -22.94 4.61 8.54
C GLY A 46 -24.04 4.29 7.53
N GLN A 47 -23.91 4.75 6.28
CA GLN A 47 -24.84 4.40 5.19
C GLN A 47 -24.84 2.89 4.89
N ALA A 48 -23.67 2.27 4.82
CA ALA A 48 -23.54 0.85 4.56
C ALA A 48 -24.10 -0.01 5.71
N LEU A 49 -23.90 0.42 6.96
CA LEU A 49 -24.48 -0.24 8.15
C LEU A 49 -25.99 -0.09 8.22
N ALA A 50 -26.56 1.04 7.78
CA ALA A 50 -28.01 1.22 7.69
C ALA A 50 -28.63 0.36 6.58
N ALA A 51 -27.90 0.17 5.48
CA ALA A 51 -28.33 -0.64 4.34
C ALA A 51 -28.17 -2.16 4.54
N SER A 52 -27.40 -2.61 5.54
CA SER A 52 -27.12 -4.04 5.75
C SER A 52 -28.28 -4.81 6.38
N GLY A 53 -29.33 -4.12 6.84
CA GLY A 53 -30.51 -4.73 7.47
C GLY A 53 -30.26 -5.27 8.89
N GLN A 54 -29.11 -4.95 9.49
CA GLN A 54 -28.79 -5.31 10.88
C GLN A 54 -29.55 -4.43 11.88
N ASP A 55 -29.53 -4.83 13.16
CA ASP A 55 -30.08 -4.04 14.25
C ASP A 55 -29.41 -2.67 14.35
N ALA A 56 -30.23 -1.62 14.46
CA ALA A 56 -29.77 -0.24 14.43
C ALA A 56 -28.85 0.10 15.62
N ALA A 57 -29.11 -0.47 16.81
CA ALA A 57 -28.29 -0.20 17.99
C ALA A 57 -26.91 -0.86 17.86
N GLN A 58 -26.85 -2.10 17.36
CA GLN A 58 -25.59 -2.79 17.08
C GLN A 58 -24.77 -2.06 16.00
N GLY A 59 -25.42 -1.63 14.92
CA GLY A 59 -24.77 -0.82 13.88
C GLY A 59 -24.23 0.51 14.43
N GLU A 60 -24.99 1.19 15.29
CA GLU A 60 -24.56 2.43 15.94
C GLU A 60 -23.35 2.20 16.86
N GLU A 61 -23.35 1.14 17.66
CA GLU A 61 -22.23 0.79 18.54
C GLU A 61 -20.95 0.52 17.76
N LEU A 62 -21.03 -0.23 16.66
CA LEU A 62 -19.88 -0.47 15.80
C LEU A 62 -19.34 0.83 15.19
N LEU A 63 -20.22 1.72 14.74
CA LEU A 63 -19.83 3.02 14.20
C LEU A 63 -19.15 3.90 15.26
N ARG A 64 -19.64 3.86 16.52
CA ARG A 64 -19.01 4.54 17.67
C ARG A 64 -17.61 4.00 17.94
N ASN A 65 -17.41 2.69 17.86
CA ASN A 65 -16.09 2.07 18.03
C ASN A 65 -15.13 2.45 16.89
N TYR A 66 -15.61 2.41 15.65
CA TYR A 66 -14.84 2.88 14.50
C TYR A 66 -14.45 4.36 14.60
N LEU A 67 -15.35 5.22 15.09
CA LEU A 67 -15.08 6.64 15.35
C LEU A 67 -13.98 6.86 16.39
N ARG A 68 -14.04 6.15 17.52
CA ARG A 68 -13.01 6.21 18.57
C ARG A 68 -11.64 5.82 18.01
N LEU A 69 -11.57 4.70 17.30
CA LEU A 69 -10.33 4.24 16.68
C LEU A 69 -9.85 5.20 15.59
N GLY A 70 -10.74 5.77 14.78
CA GLY A 70 -10.37 6.83 13.82
C GLY A 70 -9.73 8.05 14.50
N ALA A 71 -10.28 8.49 15.64
CA ALA A 71 -9.71 9.59 16.42
C ALA A 71 -8.33 9.24 17.00
N GLU A 72 -8.15 8.02 17.53
CA GLU A 72 -6.85 7.50 17.97
C GLU A 72 -5.85 7.48 16.81
N GLY A 73 -6.24 6.96 15.63
CA GLY A 73 -5.39 6.88 14.45
C GLY A 73 -4.92 8.26 13.95
N ILE A 74 -5.78 9.28 14.03
CA ILE A 74 -5.40 10.67 13.74
C ILE A 74 -4.46 11.20 14.83
N GLY A 75 -4.82 11.02 16.10
CA GLY A 75 -4.06 11.54 17.24
C GLY A 75 -2.63 10.97 17.35
N LEU A 76 -2.47 9.69 17.04
CA LEU A 76 -1.18 8.98 16.98
C LEU A 76 -0.41 9.30 15.69
N GLY A 77 -1.08 9.88 14.68
CA GLY A 77 -0.50 10.21 13.39
C GLY A 77 -0.31 9.00 12.47
N TYR A 78 -1.16 7.98 12.57
CA TYR A 78 -1.22 6.88 11.60
C TYR A 78 -2.08 7.23 10.38
N LEU A 79 -3.08 8.08 10.57
CA LEU A 79 -3.91 8.63 9.50
C LEU A 79 -3.35 9.95 8.99
N TYR A 80 -3.32 10.09 7.66
CA TYR A 80 -2.83 11.30 7.00
C TYR A 80 -3.83 11.81 5.95
N PRO A 81 -3.83 13.12 5.66
CA PRO A 81 -4.59 13.65 4.54
C PRO A 81 -4.11 13.03 3.22
N THR A 82 -5.03 12.74 2.30
CA THR A 82 -4.68 12.22 0.95
C THR A 82 -3.71 13.14 0.20
N SER A 83 -3.77 14.44 0.47
CA SER A 83 -2.88 15.46 -0.10
C SER A 83 -1.44 15.39 0.40
N ALA A 84 -1.15 14.66 1.48
CA ALA A 84 0.20 14.52 2.03
C ALA A 84 1.13 13.64 1.18
N GLY A 85 0.62 13.01 0.10
CA GLY A 85 1.40 12.15 -0.80
C GLY A 85 1.89 10.84 -0.17
N ARG A 86 1.66 10.65 1.14
CA ARG A 86 2.04 9.46 1.90
C ARG A 86 0.83 8.54 2.04
N GLN A 87 0.70 7.60 1.11
CA GLN A 87 -0.24 6.48 1.30
C GLN A 87 0.44 5.39 2.11
N ASN A 88 -0.11 5.07 3.29
CA ASN A 88 0.24 3.89 4.07
C ASN A 88 -0.97 2.95 4.14
N PHE A 89 -0.73 1.70 4.56
CA PHE A 89 -1.80 0.71 4.63
C PHE A 89 -2.86 1.12 5.65
N PHE A 90 -2.46 1.78 6.74
CA PHE A 90 -3.38 2.30 7.74
C PHE A 90 -4.39 3.27 7.14
N THR A 91 -3.94 4.25 6.36
CA THR A 91 -4.85 5.24 5.74
C THR A 91 -5.78 4.57 4.74
N LEU A 92 -5.29 3.62 3.93
CA LEU A 92 -6.13 2.82 3.02
C LEU A 92 -7.16 2.01 3.79
N ALA A 93 -6.73 1.26 4.80
CA ALA A 93 -7.57 0.38 5.60
C ALA A 93 -8.71 1.16 6.25
N TRP A 94 -8.39 2.24 6.94
CA TRP A 94 -9.35 2.99 7.73
C TRP A 94 -10.18 3.95 6.89
N SER A 95 -9.65 4.49 5.79
CA SER A 95 -10.44 5.41 4.95
C SER A 95 -11.32 4.68 3.94
N GLU A 96 -10.94 3.48 3.50
CA GLU A 96 -11.59 2.80 2.39
C GLU A 96 -12.04 1.37 2.74
N LEU A 97 -11.11 0.50 3.15
CA LEU A 97 -11.41 -0.93 3.28
C LEU A 97 -12.42 -1.21 4.41
N VAL A 98 -12.19 -0.68 5.60
CA VAL A 98 -13.05 -0.90 6.78
C VAL A 98 -14.46 -0.36 6.52
N PRO A 99 -14.67 0.90 6.10
CA PRO A 99 -16.01 1.41 5.77
C PRO A 99 -16.75 0.58 4.71
N ARG A 100 -16.02 0.07 3.70
CA ARG A 100 -16.61 -0.65 2.57
C ARG A 100 -16.90 -2.11 2.87
N LEU A 101 -16.02 -2.79 3.61
CA LEU A 101 -16.04 -4.25 3.74
C LEU A 101 -16.57 -4.72 5.09
N LEU A 102 -16.34 -3.96 6.17
CA LEU A 102 -16.77 -4.38 7.52
C LEU A 102 -18.30 -4.57 7.61
N PRO A 103 -19.15 -3.68 7.07
CA PRO A 103 -20.61 -3.85 7.11
C PRO A 103 -21.13 -5.07 6.34
N ARG A 104 -20.29 -5.70 5.51
CA ARG A 104 -20.64 -6.88 4.71
C ARG A 104 -20.39 -8.19 5.46
N LEU A 105 -19.69 -8.14 6.59
CA LEU A 105 -19.46 -9.31 7.44
C LEU A 105 -20.69 -9.62 8.29
N PRO A 106 -20.89 -10.90 8.69
CA PRO A 106 -21.83 -11.24 9.75
C PRO A 106 -21.55 -10.44 11.02
N VAL A 107 -22.60 -9.94 11.67
CA VAL A 107 -22.52 -9.06 12.86
C VAL A 107 -21.54 -9.60 13.91
N GLU A 108 -21.64 -10.90 14.20
CA GLU A 108 -20.81 -11.62 15.17
C GLU A 108 -19.29 -11.48 14.94
N ARG A 109 -18.89 -11.20 13.69
CA ARG A 109 -17.48 -11.12 13.26
C ARG A 109 -16.98 -9.69 13.14
N GLN A 110 -17.87 -8.69 13.09
CA GLN A 110 -17.51 -7.31 12.77
C GLN A 110 -16.56 -6.71 13.80
N ALA A 111 -16.85 -6.85 15.11
CA ALA A 111 -15.98 -6.32 16.16
C ALA A 111 -14.56 -6.93 16.11
N ALA A 112 -14.48 -8.25 15.95
CA ALA A 112 -13.20 -8.96 15.85
C ALA A 112 -12.43 -8.60 14.56
N ALA A 113 -13.12 -8.36 13.44
CA ALA A 113 -12.49 -7.92 12.20
C ALA A 113 -11.99 -6.47 12.31
N LEU A 114 -12.73 -5.58 12.98
CA LEU A 114 -12.31 -4.20 13.25
C LEU A 114 -11.01 -4.17 14.08
N ALA A 115 -10.96 -4.95 15.17
CA ALA A 115 -9.76 -5.06 16.01
C ALA A 115 -8.57 -5.65 15.25
N ARG A 116 -8.79 -6.69 14.43
CA ARG A 116 -7.74 -7.26 13.57
C ARG A 116 -7.20 -6.23 12.58
N MET A 117 -8.07 -5.46 11.94
CA MET A 117 -7.65 -4.39 11.03
C MET A 117 -6.84 -3.30 11.73
N TRP A 118 -7.15 -2.96 12.98
CA TRP A 118 -6.32 -2.06 13.78
C TRP A 118 -4.91 -2.61 13.96
N ASN A 119 -4.80 -3.78 14.60
CA ASN A 119 -3.52 -4.40 14.95
C ASN A 119 -2.64 -4.62 13.72
N LEU A 120 -3.24 -5.12 12.64
CA LEU A 120 -2.55 -5.36 11.39
C LEU A 120 -2.02 -4.06 10.77
N SER A 121 -2.86 -3.02 10.72
CA SER A 121 -2.46 -1.74 10.15
C SER A 121 -1.34 -1.09 10.96
N GLU A 122 -1.42 -1.16 12.29
CA GLU A 122 -0.38 -0.66 13.21
C GLU A 122 0.93 -1.43 13.06
N ASN A 123 0.88 -2.77 13.02
CA ASN A 123 2.06 -3.60 12.82
C ASN A 123 2.78 -3.28 11.51
N LEU A 124 2.02 -3.01 10.44
CA LEU A 124 2.59 -2.65 9.14
C LEU A 124 3.29 -1.29 9.12
N GLU A 125 2.99 -0.37 10.03
CA GLU A 125 3.73 0.91 10.12
C GLU A 125 5.20 0.69 10.49
N SER A 126 5.52 -0.40 11.20
CA SER A 126 6.88 -0.80 11.55
C SER A 126 7.58 -1.60 10.45
N ALA A 127 6.85 -2.05 9.43
CA ALA A 127 7.41 -2.83 8.33
C ALA A 127 8.25 -1.96 7.39
N PRO A 128 9.22 -2.54 6.65
CA PRO A 128 9.97 -1.81 5.63
C PRO A 128 9.03 -1.09 4.63
N PRO A 129 9.37 0.12 4.15
CA PRO A 129 8.49 0.91 3.29
C PRO A 129 7.95 0.16 2.08
N TRP A 130 8.76 -0.73 1.49
CA TRP A 130 8.37 -1.52 0.33
C TRP A 130 7.23 -2.50 0.61
N VAL A 131 7.20 -3.08 1.83
CA VAL A 131 6.15 -3.99 2.28
C VAL A 131 4.83 -3.23 2.41
N GLN A 132 4.88 -2.02 2.98
CA GLN A 132 3.71 -1.16 3.08
C GLN A 132 3.15 -0.82 1.69
N ARG A 133 4.02 -0.50 0.72
CA ARG A 133 3.61 -0.22 -0.66
C ARG A 133 2.97 -1.42 -1.35
N LEU A 134 3.56 -2.60 -1.18
CA LEU A 134 2.98 -3.85 -1.68
C LEU A 134 1.56 -4.03 -1.14
N PHE A 135 1.37 -3.95 0.18
CA PHE A 135 0.04 -4.12 0.77
C PHE A 135 -0.92 -2.99 0.44
N CYS A 136 -0.47 -1.75 0.31
CA CYS A 136 -1.33 -0.66 -0.17
C CYS A 136 -1.86 -0.96 -1.57
N ARG A 137 -0.99 -1.37 -2.49
CA ARG A 137 -1.37 -1.57 -3.90
C ARG A 137 -2.23 -2.82 -4.06
N VAL A 138 -1.80 -3.94 -3.51
CA VAL A 138 -2.49 -5.23 -3.67
C VAL A 138 -3.75 -5.27 -2.80
N GLY A 139 -3.68 -4.69 -1.60
CA GLY A 139 -4.78 -4.65 -0.64
C GLY A 139 -5.93 -3.70 -1.02
N ALA A 140 -5.71 -2.73 -1.91
CA ALA A 140 -6.74 -1.76 -2.31
C ALA A 140 -8.03 -2.41 -2.82
N ASN A 141 -7.90 -3.56 -3.49
CA ASN A 141 -9.02 -4.29 -4.10
C ASN A 141 -9.44 -5.52 -3.29
N LEU A 142 -9.16 -5.56 -1.98
CA LEU A 142 -9.59 -6.66 -1.13
C LEU A 142 -11.12 -6.88 -1.24
N PRO A 143 -11.56 -8.13 -1.50
CA PRO A 143 -12.97 -8.44 -1.66
C PRO A 143 -13.71 -8.63 -0.33
N SER A 144 -12.99 -9.03 0.72
CA SER A 144 -13.50 -9.26 2.07
C SER A 144 -12.43 -8.97 3.13
N LEU A 145 -12.87 -8.75 4.36
CA LEU A 145 -12.03 -8.74 5.57
C LEU A 145 -11.98 -10.12 6.26
N ASP A 146 -12.76 -11.10 5.78
CA ASP A 146 -12.57 -12.48 6.21
C ASP A 146 -11.15 -12.92 5.85
N ASP A 147 -10.48 -13.54 6.83
CA ASP A 147 -9.11 -14.04 6.72
C ASP A 147 -8.10 -13.03 6.13
N ILE A 148 -8.20 -11.76 6.55
CA ILE A 148 -7.28 -10.72 6.10
C ILE A 148 -5.81 -11.08 6.36
N GLU A 149 -5.52 -11.71 7.49
CA GLU A 149 -4.16 -12.14 7.84
C GLU A 149 -3.67 -13.22 6.88
N GLY A 150 -4.51 -14.22 6.54
CA GLY A 150 -4.19 -15.23 5.54
C GLY A 150 -3.95 -14.63 4.16
N HIS A 151 -4.78 -13.67 3.73
CA HIS A 151 -4.58 -12.97 2.45
C HIS A 151 -3.27 -12.18 2.40
N LEU A 152 -2.95 -11.41 3.44
CA LEU A 152 -1.69 -10.66 3.48
C LEU A 152 -0.47 -11.58 3.63
N HIS A 153 -0.61 -12.68 4.36
CA HIS A 153 0.42 -13.70 4.45
C HIS A 153 0.69 -14.35 3.09
N ALA A 154 -0.35 -14.67 2.31
CA ALA A 154 -0.20 -15.19 0.96
C ALA A 154 0.52 -14.19 0.02
N ILE A 155 0.16 -12.90 0.09
CA ILE A 155 0.84 -11.83 -0.67
C ILE A 155 2.32 -11.72 -0.25
N ALA A 156 2.59 -11.75 1.05
CA ALA A 156 3.96 -11.69 1.57
C ALA A 156 4.80 -12.88 1.10
N ASN A 157 4.24 -14.09 1.17
CA ASN A 157 4.91 -15.30 0.71
C ASN A 157 5.18 -15.24 -0.81
N GLU A 158 4.23 -14.79 -1.63
CA GLU A 158 4.46 -14.64 -3.07
C GLU A 158 5.53 -13.58 -3.38
N ALA A 159 5.67 -12.55 -2.54
CA ALA A 159 6.72 -11.55 -2.66
C ALA A 159 8.12 -12.07 -2.24
N MET A 160 8.15 -12.90 -1.19
CA MET A 160 9.37 -13.33 -0.50
C MET A 160 9.90 -14.69 -0.99
N GLU A 161 9.06 -15.54 -1.54
CA GLU A 161 9.47 -16.85 -2.05
C GLU A 161 10.01 -16.72 -3.48
N PRO A 162 11.09 -17.42 -3.81
CA PRO A 162 11.56 -17.49 -5.18
C PRO A 162 10.49 -18.17 -6.07
N PRO A 163 10.30 -17.71 -7.31
CA PRO A 163 9.41 -18.40 -8.25
C PRO A 163 9.84 -19.86 -8.43
N PRO A 164 8.91 -20.79 -8.66
CA PRO A 164 9.24 -22.22 -8.77
C PRO A 164 10.02 -22.57 -10.04
N GLU A 165 9.96 -21.73 -11.08
CA GLU A 165 10.51 -21.97 -12.40
C GLU A 165 11.70 -21.07 -12.69
N ALA A 166 12.87 -21.67 -12.92
CA ALA A 166 14.07 -20.95 -13.32
C ALA A 166 13.89 -20.36 -14.73
N LEU A 167 14.62 -19.29 -15.03
CA LEU A 167 14.78 -18.79 -16.38
C LEU A 167 15.49 -19.86 -17.21
N GLY A 168 14.72 -20.55 -18.03
CA GLY A 168 15.24 -21.49 -19.00
C GLY A 168 15.87 -20.79 -20.22
N ASP A 169 16.17 -21.59 -21.24
CA ASP A 169 16.70 -21.08 -22.52
C ASP A 169 15.66 -20.25 -23.30
N THR A 170 14.37 -20.43 -23.00
CA THR A 170 13.25 -19.68 -23.55
C THR A 170 12.64 -18.79 -22.48
N SER A 171 12.44 -17.51 -22.80
CA SER A 171 11.89 -16.51 -21.89
C SER A 171 10.95 -15.56 -22.63
N THR A 172 9.99 -14.98 -21.91
CA THR A 172 9.21 -13.85 -22.41
C THR A 172 9.64 -12.55 -21.74
N ALA A 173 9.50 -11.42 -22.44
CA ALA A 173 9.76 -10.10 -21.90
C ALA A 173 8.44 -9.34 -21.77
N LEU A 174 8.10 -8.94 -20.54
CA LEU A 174 6.99 -8.04 -20.25
C LEU A 174 7.53 -6.64 -19.98
N TRP A 175 6.87 -5.64 -20.54
CA TRP A 175 7.30 -4.25 -20.43
C TRP A 175 6.42 -3.52 -19.42
N VAL A 176 7.06 -2.89 -18.43
CA VAL A 176 6.41 -2.10 -17.38
C VAL A 176 6.73 -0.63 -17.60
N ASP A 177 5.71 0.19 -17.77
CA ASP A 177 5.83 1.63 -18.00
C ASP A 177 5.92 2.39 -16.68
N LEU A 178 7.11 2.84 -16.29
CA LEU A 178 7.33 3.57 -15.04
C LEU A 178 6.81 5.02 -15.10
N SER A 179 6.45 5.52 -16.29
CA SER A 179 5.88 6.86 -16.45
C SER A 179 4.47 7.00 -15.87
N GLN A 180 3.78 5.87 -15.64
CA GLN A 180 2.44 5.84 -15.06
C GLN A 180 2.42 6.39 -13.62
N GLU A 181 3.55 6.30 -12.90
CA GLU A 181 3.67 6.80 -11.52
C GLU A 181 4.31 8.19 -11.46
N ASP A 182 5.32 8.45 -12.30
CA ASP A 182 5.91 9.78 -12.49
C ASP A 182 6.38 9.91 -13.94
N SER A 183 5.74 10.80 -14.69
CA SER A 183 6.00 11.04 -16.12
C SER A 183 7.41 11.55 -16.42
N ARG A 184 8.19 11.93 -15.41
CA ARG A 184 9.60 12.35 -15.55
C ARG A 184 10.59 11.29 -15.10
N PHE A 185 10.11 10.18 -14.55
CA PHE A 185 10.95 9.11 -14.03
C PHE A 185 11.74 8.47 -15.16
N MET A 186 13.06 8.39 -15.00
CA MET A 186 13.93 7.71 -15.95
C MET A 186 14.63 6.54 -15.25
N PRO A 187 14.26 5.27 -15.56
CA PRO A 187 14.81 4.10 -14.87
C PRO A 187 16.33 4.02 -14.98
N GLY A 188 17.02 3.86 -13.86
CA GLY A 188 18.48 3.74 -13.76
C GLY A 188 18.89 2.40 -13.17
N GLU A 189 19.62 2.44 -12.06
CA GLU A 189 20.04 1.23 -11.36
C GLU A 189 18.86 0.49 -10.73
N VAL A 190 18.94 -0.84 -10.71
CA VAL A 190 17.93 -1.72 -10.12
C VAL A 190 18.57 -2.64 -9.11
N HIS A 191 17.86 -2.88 -8.01
CA HIS A 191 18.22 -3.92 -7.04
C HIS A 191 16.97 -4.67 -6.57
N PHE A 192 17.15 -5.89 -6.08
CA PHE A 192 16.08 -6.70 -5.52
C PHE A 192 15.97 -6.41 -4.02
N LEU A 193 14.73 -6.14 -3.57
CA LEU A 193 14.37 -5.99 -2.16
C LEU A 193 13.87 -7.33 -1.56
N ALA A 194 13.33 -8.18 -2.43
CA ALA A 194 12.91 -9.56 -2.18
C ALA A 194 13.04 -10.34 -3.51
N PRO A 195 12.96 -11.69 -3.53
CA PRO A 195 13.11 -12.47 -4.76
C PRO A 195 12.21 -12.03 -5.92
N THR A 196 11.00 -11.54 -5.64
CA THR A 196 10.09 -11.02 -6.67
C THR A 196 9.83 -9.52 -6.57
N VAL A 197 10.55 -8.76 -5.76
CA VAL A 197 10.35 -7.30 -5.64
C VAL A 197 11.62 -6.56 -5.99
N VAL A 198 11.55 -5.66 -6.96
CA VAL A 198 12.66 -4.81 -7.36
C VAL A 198 12.40 -3.35 -7.07
N CYS A 199 13.47 -2.64 -6.75
CA CYS A 199 13.50 -1.19 -6.61
C CYS A 199 14.35 -0.61 -7.74
N VAL A 200 13.75 0.32 -8.47
CA VAL A 200 14.34 1.04 -9.60
C VAL A 200 14.63 2.46 -9.15
N HIS A 201 15.86 2.92 -9.35
CA HIS A 201 16.27 4.29 -9.05
C HIS A 201 16.04 5.21 -10.26
N ASP A 202 15.62 6.45 -10.03
CA ASP A 202 15.58 7.47 -11.08
C ASP A 202 17.01 7.92 -11.41
N ARG A 203 17.49 7.65 -12.63
CA ARG A 203 18.84 8.05 -13.08
C ARG A 203 19.09 9.55 -13.01
N HIS A 204 18.05 10.38 -13.16
CA HIS A 204 18.20 11.83 -13.14
C HIS A 204 18.46 12.34 -11.72
N ARG A 205 18.01 11.60 -10.70
CA ARG A 205 18.12 11.99 -9.28
C ARG A 205 19.09 11.11 -8.49
N ALA A 206 19.48 9.96 -9.03
CA ALA A 206 20.46 9.04 -8.44
C ALA A 206 21.91 9.54 -8.46
N THR A 207 22.21 10.58 -9.26
CA THR A 207 23.53 11.23 -9.35
C THR A 207 23.74 12.33 -8.31
N ALA A 208 22.69 12.74 -7.58
CA ALA A 208 22.83 13.64 -6.44
C ALA A 208 23.36 12.86 -5.24
N ALA A 209 24.68 12.91 -5.02
CA ALA A 209 25.39 12.19 -3.97
C ALA A 209 24.68 12.27 -2.60
N GLY A 210 24.15 11.13 -2.14
CA GLY A 210 23.84 10.86 -0.73
C GLY A 210 22.74 11.68 -0.04
N GLY A 211 21.89 12.42 -0.75
CA GLY A 211 20.98 13.37 -0.12
C GLY A 211 19.50 13.07 -0.35
N ARG A 212 18.81 12.55 0.68
CA ARG A 212 17.37 12.67 1.06
C ARG A 212 16.23 12.55 0.02
N ASP A 213 16.51 12.53 -1.29
CA ASP A 213 15.57 12.70 -2.40
C ASP A 213 15.78 11.65 -3.52
N ALA A 214 16.32 10.46 -3.19
CA ALA A 214 16.40 9.36 -4.15
C ALA A 214 14.99 8.94 -4.58
N ALA A 215 14.54 9.41 -5.74
CA ALA A 215 13.27 9.00 -6.32
C ALA A 215 13.42 7.55 -6.78
N THR A 216 12.67 6.66 -6.15
CA THR A 216 12.69 5.22 -6.42
C THR A 216 11.28 4.75 -6.71
N GLN A 217 11.13 3.83 -7.65
CA GLN A 217 9.88 3.13 -7.92
C GLN A 217 10.04 1.63 -7.71
N GLY A 218 9.01 0.99 -7.14
CA GLY A 218 8.98 -0.44 -6.89
C GLY A 218 8.21 -1.17 -7.96
N VAL A 219 8.65 -2.37 -8.31
CA VAL A 219 7.93 -3.28 -9.20
C VAL A 219 7.87 -4.67 -8.57
N TRP A 220 6.68 -5.25 -8.52
CA TRP A 220 6.47 -6.64 -8.13
C TRP A 220 6.45 -7.52 -9.37
N LEU A 221 7.34 -8.51 -9.42
CA LEU A 221 7.63 -9.40 -10.54
C LEU A 221 6.78 -10.69 -10.52
N SER A 222 5.48 -10.55 -10.27
CA SER A 222 4.51 -11.64 -10.40
C SER A 222 4.31 -12.02 -11.88
N LYS A 223 3.43 -12.99 -12.17
CA LYS A 223 3.10 -13.40 -13.55
C LYS A 223 2.68 -12.21 -14.44
N LYS A 224 2.07 -11.19 -13.83
CA LYS A 224 1.78 -9.91 -14.47
C LYS A 224 2.44 -8.81 -13.64
N PRO A 225 3.65 -8.35 -14.03
CA PRO A 225 4.39 -7.37 -13.26
C PRO A 225 3.57 -6.13 -12.95
N MET A 226 3.71 -5.62 -11.72
CA MET A 226 2.87 -4.56 -11.19
C MET A 226 3.72 -3.44 -10.59
N LEU A 227 3.36 -2.20 -10.90
CA LEU A 227 3.94 -1.01 -10.28
C LEU A 227 3.49 -0.88 -8.83
N LEU A 228 4.45 -0.85 -7.91
CA LEU A 228 4.22 -0.54 -6.50
C LEU A 228 4.29 0.97 -6.21
N GLY A 229 4.81 1.76 -7.17
CA GLY A 229 4.93 3.22 -7.05
C GLY A 229 6.16 3.64 -6.23
N PRO A 230 6.17 4.89 -5.70
CA PRO A 230 7.33 5.44 -5.02
C PRO A 230 7.71 4.69 -3.73
N MET A 231 8.96 4.22 -3.64
CA MET A 231 9.41 3.36 -2.52
C MET A 231 10.14 4.14 -1.42
N GLY A 232 10.81 5.24 -1.77
CA GLY A 232 11.63 6.00 -0.82
C GLY A 232 12.84 5.21 -0.30
N CYS A 233 13.35 4.26 -1.08
CA CYS A 233 14.54 3.49 -0.71
C CYS A 233 15.77 4.38 -0.77
N ASN A 234 16.35 4.65 0.40
CA ASN A 234 17.66 5.32 0.52
C ASN A 234 18.82 4.32 0.44
N GLU A 235 18.53 3.04 0.63
CA GLU A 235 19.50 1.96 0.53
C GLU A 235 19.79 1.68 -0.95
N ARG A 236 21.07 1.76 -1.31
CA ARG A 236 21.57 1.38 -2.63
C ARG A 236 22.34 0.08 -2.43
N LEU A 237 21.62 -1.04 -2.50
CA LEU A 237 22.24 -2.35 -2.52
C LEU A 237 23.04 -2.50 -3.82
N GLU A 238 24.19 -3.16 -3.72
CA GLU A 238 25.06 -3.36 -4.88
C GLU A 238 24.31 -4.15 -5.97
N PRO A 239 24.14 -3.57 -7.16
CA PRO A 239 23.50 -4.26 -8.26
C PRO A 239 24.34 -5.46 -8.67
N THR A 240 23.78 -6.66 -8.58
CA THR A 240 24.43 -7.82 -9.19
C THR A 240 24.15 -7.82 -10.70
N ARG A 241 25.21 -7.84 -11.49
CA ARG A 241 25.16 -7.81 -12.96
C ARG A 241 25.60 -9.15 -13.53
N MET A 242 24.74 -10.15 -13.42
CA MET A 242 24.96 -11.42 -14.10
C MET A 242 24.35 -11.40 -15.50
N THR A 243 25.13 -11.87 -16.48
CA THR A 243 24.63 -12.12 -17.82
C THR A 243 23.93 -13.48 -17.86
N VAL A 244 22.64 -13.48 -18.18
CA VAL A 244 21.86 -14.70 -18.50
C VAL A 244 21.49 -14.70 -19.98
N LYS A 245 21.31 -15.89 -20.58
CA LYS A 245 21.00 -16.04 -22.02
C LYS A 245 19.81 -15.19 -22.46
N ALA A 246 18.76 -15.10 -21.64
CA ALA A 246 17.58 -14.29 -21.91
C ALA A 246 17.90 -12.80 -22.06
N ILE A 247 18.76 -12.26 -21.19
CA ILE A 247 19.26 -10.89 -21.25
C ILE A 247 20.07 -10.68 -22.53
N THR A 248 20.98 -11.60 -22.85
CA THR A 248 21.78 -11.53 -24.09
C THR A 248 20.89 -11.57 -25.33
N SER A 249 19.85 -12.41 -25.34
CA SER A 249 18.91 -12.45 -26.45
C SER A 249 18.10 -11.16 -26.56
N LEU A 250 17.73 -10.51 -25.44
CA LEU A 250 16.99 -9.26 -25.47
C LEU A 250 17.88 -8.11 -25.95
N SER A 251 19.14 -8.02 -25.51
CA SER A 251 20.07 -6.98 -25.97
C SER A 251 20.42 -7.10 -27.46
N GLN A 252 20.44 -8.32 -28.00
CA GLN A 252 20.61 -8.56 -29.44
C GLN A 252 19.39 -8.17 -30.27
N ARG A 253 18.17 -8.37 -29.73
CA ARG A 253 16.91 -8.10 -30.44
C ARG A 253 16.45 -6.65 -30.29
N ASP A 254 16.83 -5.99 -29.20
CA ASP A 254 16.45 -4.62 -28.89
C ASP A 254 17.66 -3.80 -28.42
N PRO A 255 18.22 -2.95 -29.30
CA PRO A 255 19.39 -2.13 -28.98
C PRO A 255 19.10 -1.04 -27.93
N ARG A 256 17.83 -0.83 -27.55
CA ARG A 256 17.44 0.13 -26.51
C ARG A 256 17.67 -0.42 -25.10
N ALA A 257 17.83 -1.73 -24.96
CA ALA A 257 17.96 -2.37 -23.69
C ALA A 257 19.33 -2.02 -23.06
N GLY A 258 19.27 -1.37 -21.90
CA GLY A 258 20.36 -0.62 -21.28
C GLY A 258 21.10 -1.40 -20.20
N ASP A 259 21.10 -0.91 -18.96
CA ASP A 259 21.71 -1.64 -17.84
C ASP A 259 20.85 -2.83 -17.39
N TRP A 260 21.51 -3.93 -17.06
CA TRP A 260 20.89 -5.20 -16.71
C TRP A 260 21.25 -5.61 -15.30
N TYR A 261 20.25 -6.12 -14.57
CA TYR A 261 20.42 -6.51 -13.18
C TYR A 261 19.77 -7.88 -12.96
N SER A 262 20.59 -8.81 -12.49
CA SER A 262 20.22 -10.19 -12.18
C SER A 262 21.04 -10.59 -10.98
N THR A 263 20.41 -10.98 -9.88
CA THR A 263 21.16 -11.54 -8.76
C THR A 263 21.54 -12.98 -9.10
N LEU A 264 22.78 -13.37 -8.77
CA LEU A 264 23.24 -14.77 -8.75
C LEU A 264 22.25 -15.68 -8.01
N SER A 265 21.56 -15.11 -7.03
CA SER A 265 20.53 -15.78 -6.25
C SER A 265 19.18 -15.91 -6.95
N ASN A 266 18.89 -15.18 -8.03
CA ASN A 266 17.60 -15.20 -8.72
C ASN A 266 17.71 -15.85 -10.10
N GLU A 267 17.94 -17.16 -10.14
CA GLU A 267 17.88 -17.95 -11.39
C GLU A 267 16.52 -17.83 -12.09
N TRP A 268 15.50 -17.26 -11.44
CA TRP A 268 14.12 -17.24 -11.88
C TRP A 268 13.66 -15.93 -12.54
N ARG A 269 14.37 -14.80 -12.39
CA ARG A 269 13.95 -13.48 -12.91
C ARG A 269 15.13 -12.60 -13.30
N ALA A 270 14.96 -11.85 -14.38
CA ALA A 270 15.92 -10.84 -14.82
C ALA A 270 15.19 -9.56 -15.21
N VAL A 271 15.81 -8.41 -14.94
CA VAL A 271 15.24 -7.09 -15.24
C VAL A 271 16.23 -6.21 -15.98
N ALA A 272 15.70 -5.36 -16.86
CA ALA A 272 16.48 -4.44 -17.67
C ALA A 272 15.85 -3.06 -17.70
N THR A 273 16.66 -2.03 -17.55
CA THR A 273 16.24 -0.67 -17.87
C THR A 273 16.63 -0.33 -19.29
N MET A 274 16.02 0.69 -19.89
CA MET A 274 16.44 1.19 -21.21
C MET A 274 17.11 2.55 -21.06
N HIS A 275 18.16 2.81 -21.82
CA HIS A 275 18.88 4.08 -21.69
C HIS A 275 18.06 5.30 -22.10
N THR A 276 17.05 5.15 -22.96
CA THR A 276 16.31 6.28 -23.54
C THR A 276 14.80 6.17 -23.32
N SER A 277 14.34 5.32 -22.40
CA SER A 277 12.91 5.12 -22.18
C SER A 277 12.55 4.96 -20.72
N GLN A 278 11.25 5.11 -20.42
CA GLN A 278 10.67 4.97 -19.10
C GLN A 278 10.24 3.54 -18.78
N TRP A 279 10.64 2.58 -19.61
CA TRP A 279 10.23 1.20 -19.48
C TRP A 279 11.27 0.35 -18.74
N LEU A 280 10.75 -0.56 -17.91
CA LEU A 280 11.47 -1.68 -17.33
C LEU A 280 11.05 -2.96 -18.06
N ALA A 281 12.00 -3.69 -18.64
CA ALA A 281 11.76 -5.04 -19.12
C ALA A 281 11.86 -6.02 -17.95
N VAL A 282 10.84 -6.86 -17.80
CA VAL A 282 10.80 -7.97 -16.85
C VAL A 282 10.82 -9.27 -17.64
N ILE A 283 11.87 -10.05 -17.44
CA ILE A 283 12.06 -11.33 -18.11
C ILE A 283 11.52 -12.43 -17.21
N LEU A 284 10.59 -13.21 -17.75
CA LEU A 284 9.92 -14.32 -17.09
C LEU A 284 10.19 -15.64 -17.84
N PRO A 285 10.16 -16.79 -17.14
CA PRO A 285 10.06 -18.09 -17.80
C PRO A 285 8.77 -18.15 -18.64
N VAL A 286 8.79 -19.02 -19.67
CA VAL A 286 7.64 -19.28 -20.56
C VAL A 286 6.73 -20.33 -19.96
#